data_AF-A0A842V956-F1
#
_entry.id   AF-A0A842V956-F1
#
_cell.length_a   1.000
_cell.length_b   1.000
_cell.length_c   1.000
_cell.angle_alpha   90.00
_cell.angle_beta   90.00
_cell.angle_gamma   90.00
#
_symmetry.space_group_name_H-M   'P 1'
#
loop_
_entity.id
_entity.type
_entity.pdbx_description
1 polymer ?
#
loop_
_entity_poly.entity_id
_entity_poly.type
_entity_poly.pdbx_seq_one_letter_code
_entity_poly.pdbx_strand_id
1 'polypeptide(L)'
;MSVDKLHSGGVKELTDILRRMLHAAEANDKEQVIQLSRGEFQALYDEVVTGRDQHRTPFDRMRNNCLYAVSPKMFPPEFRQEARTISLEDARMYYDMILQEFSRE
;
A
#
# COMPACT_ATOMS: atom_id res chain seq x y z
N MET A 1 -14.16 17.45 15.95
CA MET A 1 -14.31 16.94 14.57
C MET A 1 -14.57 15.45 14.68
N SER A 2 -15.68 14.95 14.13
CA SER A 2 -16.03 13.54 14.27
C SER A 2 -14.96 12.65 13.67
N VAL A 3 -14.53 11.67 14.47
CA VAL A 3 -13.54 10.64 14.14
C VAL A 3 -13.83 9.99 12.77
N ASP A 4 -15.10 9.88 12.37
CA ASP A 4 -15.51 9.35 11.07
C ASP A 4 -15.06 10.17 9.85
N LYS A 5 -14.97 11.50 9.95
CA LYS A 5 -14.53 12.35 8.81
C LYS A 5 -13.02 12.34 8.60
N LEU A 6 -12.26 12.16 9.68
CA LEU A 6 -10.80 11.96 9.63
C LEU A 6 -10.48 10.60 9.00
N HIS A 7 -11.22 9.56 9.35
CA HIS A 7 -11.06 8.22 8.77
C HIS A 7 -11.38 8.18 7.27
N SER A 8 -12.50 8.76 6.82
CA SER A 8 -12.82 8.79 5.38
C SER A 8 -11.80 9.59 4.56
N GLY A 9 -11.23 10.65 5.13
CA GLY A 9 -10.21 11.47 4.49
C GLY A 9 -8.85 10.75 4.40
N GLY A 10 -8.40 10.17 5.51
CA GLY A 10 -7.12 9.46 5.57
C GLY A 10 -7.09 8.20 4.71
N VAL A 11 -8.20 7.44 4.64
CA VAL A 11 -8.30 6.29 3.73
C VAL A 11 -8.14 6.72 2.27
N LYS A 12 -8.82 7.81 1.86
CA LYS A 12 -8.73 8.32 0.49
C LYS A 12 -7.30 8.75 0.13
N GLU A 13 -6.64 9.47 1.03
CA GLU A 13 -5.25 9.88 0.85
C GLU A 13 -4.31 8.66 0.78
N LEU A 14 -4.56 7.63 1.59
CA LEU A 14 -3.79 6.39 1.58
C LEU A 14 -3.96 5.63 0.25
N THR A 15 -5.19 5.56 -0.28
CA THR A 15 -5.47 4.99 -1.60
C THR A 15 -4.79 5.79 -2.72
N ASP A 16 -4.76 7.12 -2.63
CA ASP A 16 -4.08 7.97 -3.61
C ASP A 16 -2.55 7.76 -3.61
N ILE A 17 -1.94 7.62 -2.43
CA ILE A 17 -0.51 7.27 -2.29
C ILE A 17 -0.24 5.91 -2.93
N LEU A 18 -1.08 4.93 -2.66
CA LEU A 18 -0.97 3.59 -3.23
C LEU A 18 -1.08 3.60 -4.75
N ARG A 19 -2.01 4.38 -5.32
CA ARG A 19 -2.11 4.56 -6.78
C ARG A 19 -0.81 5.13 -7.36
N ARG A 20 -0.22 6.14 -6.71
CA ARG A 20 1.07 6.73 -7.12
C ARG A 20 2.20 5.69 -7.03
N MET A 21 2.22 4.86 -5.99
CA MET A 21 3.21 3.78 -5.85
C MET A 21 3.09 2.76 -6.97
N LEU A 22 1.86 2.38 -7.34
CA LEU A 22 1.62 1.42 -8.41
C LEU A 22 2.12 1.97 -9.76
N HIS A 23 1.78 3.20 -10.10
CA HIS A 23 2.28 3.85 -11.32
C HIS A 23 3.80 3.98 -11.34
N ALA A 24 4.41 4.35 -10.21
CA ALA A 24 5.85 4.42 -10.09
C ALA A 24 6.51 3.05 -10.29
N ALA A 25 5.91 1.99 -9.72
CA ALA A 25 6.41 0.63 -9.87
C ALA A 25 6.26 0.12 -11.32
N GLU A 26 5.17 0.46 -12.01
CA GLU A 26 4.97 0.17 -13.44
C GLU A 26 5.98 0.89 -14.33
N ALA A 27 6.36 2.12 -13.97
CA ALA A 27 7.40 2.90 -14.63
C ALA A 27 8.83 2.45 -14.24
N ASN A 28 8.97 1.46 -13.34
CA ASN A 28 10.23 1.04 -12.74
C ASN A 28 11.00 2.18 -12.04
N ASP A 29 10.29 3.19 -11.54
CA ASP A 29 10.82 4.29 -10.75
C ASP A 29 11.00 3.86 -9.29
N LYS A 30 12.14 3.22 -9.04
CA LYS A 30 12.50 2.71 -7.72
C LYS A 30 12.57 3.81 -6.66
N GLU A 31 13.05 5.00 -7.00
CA GLU A 31 13.25 6.07 -6.03
C GLU A 31 11.90 6.59 -5.54
N GLN A 32 10.97 6.83 -6.47
CA GLN A 32 9.63 7.27 -6.13
C GLN A 32 8.86 6.23 -5.30
N VAL A 33 8.95 4.93 -5.64
CA VAL A 33 8.31 3.88 -4.83
C VAL A 33 8.85 3.85 -3.39
N ILE A 34 10.17 4.02 -3.21
CA ILE A 34 10.79 4.03 -1.87
C ILE A 34 10.35 5.27 -1.08
N GLN A 35 10.39 6.45 -1.71
CA GLN A 35 10.00 7.71 -1.09
C GLN A 35 8.54 7.67 -0.62
N LEU A 36 7.63 7.22 -1.49
CA LEU A 36 6.21 7.07 -1.16
C LEU A 36 6.00 6.04 -0.05
N SER A 37 6.67 4.88 -0.12
CA SER A 37 6.49 3.82 0.86
C SER A 37 6.98 4.19 2.27
N ARG A 38 8.13 4.85 2.39
CA ARG A 38 8.75 5.15 3.69
C ARG A 38 8.38 6.52 4.25
N GLY A 39 7.96 7.43 3.39
CA GLY A 39 7.52 8.77 3.77
C GLY A 39 6.01 8.82 3.93
N GLU A 40 5.32 9.18 2.85
CA GLU A 40 3.88 9.51 2.83
C GLU A 40 3.02 8.32 3.32
N PHE A 41 3.27 7.11 2.81
CA PHE A 41 2.49 5.93 3.17
C PHE A 41 2.63 5.59 4.66
N GLN A 42 3.85 5.46 5.18
CA GLN A 42 4.05 5.03 6.56
C GLN A 42 3.46 6.02 7.57
N ALA A 43 3.64 7.31 7.34
CA ALA A 43 3.10 8.36 8.21
C ALA A 43 1.57 8.30 8.30
N LEU A 44 0.89 8.15 7.17
CA LEU A 44 -0.57 8.10 7.11
C LEU A 44 -1.13 6.73 7.50
N TYR A 45 -0.41 5.65 7.20
CA TYR A 45 -0.81 4.28 7.51
C TYR A 45 -0.97 4.09 9.01
N ASP A 46 -0.01 4.58 9.82
CA ASP A 46 -0.07 4.45 11.27
C ASP A 46 -1.26 5.23 11.86
N GLU A 47 -1.66 6.35 11.26
CA GLU A 47 -2.84 7.14 11.70
C GLU A 47 -4.17 6.50 11.29
N VAL A 48 -4.25 5.93 10.09
CA VAL A 48 -5.49 5.35 9.53
C VAL A 48 -5.77 3.94 10.09
N VAL A 49 -4.72 3.18 10.40
CA VAL A 49 -4.83 1.75 10.78
C VAL A 49 -4.88 1.54 12.30
N THR A 50 -4.63 2.57 13.11
CA THR A 50 -4.94 2.55 14.55
C THR A 50 -6.44 2.47 14.81
N GLY A 51 -7.00 1.26 14.74
CA GLY A 51 -8.41 1.00 15.05
C GLY A 51 -9.04 -0.22 14.38
N ARG A 52 -8.44 -0.76 13.31
CA ARG A 52 -8.94 -1.98 12.65
C ARG A 52 -7.79 -2.96 12.37
N ASP A 53 -7.63 -3.96 13.25
CA ASP A 53 -6.63 -5.05 13.06
C ASP A 53 -6.84 -5.87 11.77
N GLN A 54 -8.01 -5.78 11.14
CA GLN A 54 -8.42 -6.66 10.03
C GLN A 54 -8.14 -6.10 8.63
N HIS A 55 -7.90 -4.79 8.46
CA HIS A 55 -7.58 -4.18 7.16
C HIS A 55 -6.08 -3.96 6.94
N ARG A 56 -5.22 -4.47 7.83
CA ARG A 56 -3.76 -4.41 7.65
C ARG A 56 -3.30 -5.15 6.40
N THR A 57 -4.02 -6.21 6.03
CA THR A 57 -3.56 -7.15 5.01
C THR A 57 -3.55 -6.58 3.59
N PRO A 58 -4.57 -5.89 3.05
CA PRO A 58 -4.56 -5.48 1.63
C PRO A 58 -3.57 -4.34 1.35
N PHE A 59 -3.53 -3.33 2.22
CA PHE A 59 -2.62 -2.18 2.08
C PHE A 59 -1.16 -2.58 2.21
N ASP A 60 -0.81 -3.39 3.22
CA ASP A 60 0.55 -3.90 3.38
C ASP A 60 0.95 -4.78 2.19
N ARG A 61 0.06 -5.67 1.73
CA ARG A 61 0.31 -6.53 0.55
C ARG A 61 0.57 -5.70 -0.70
N MET A 62 -0.23 -4.67 -0.96
CA MET A 62 -0.02 -3.80 -2.11
C MET A 62 1.32 -3.04 -2.04
N ARG A 63 1.61 -2.40 -0.89
CA ARG A 63 2.89 -1.68 -0.66
C ARG A 63 4.06 -2.61 -0.90
N ASN A 64 4.00 -3.80 -0.31
CA ASN A 64 5.01 -4.83 -0.39
C ASN A 64 5.23 -5.30 -1.83
N ASN A 65 4.16 -5.46 -2.60
CA ASN A 65 4.25 -5.86 -3.99
C ASN A 65 4.93 -4.81 -4.88
N CYS A 66 4.59 -3.53 -4.70
CA CYS A 66 5.24 -2.43 -5.42
C CYS A 66 6.74 -2.34 -5.09
N LEU A 67 7.10 -2.44 -3.80
CA LEU A 67 8.49 -2.41 -3.35
C LEU A 67 9.32 -3.59 -3.90
N TYR A 68 8.73 -4.79 -3.91
CA TYR A 68 9.40 -5.96 -4.44
C TYR A 68 9.59 -5.87 -5.95
N ALA A 69 8.59 -5.36 -6.69
CA ALA A 69 8.67 -5.20 -8.15
C ALA A 69 9.88 -4.36 -8.57
N VAL A 70 10.15 -3.25 -7.87
CA VAL A 70 11.27 -2.36 -8.19
C VAL A 70 12.58 -2.78 -7.53
N SER A 71 12.54 -3.54 -6.43
CA SER A 71 13.76 -3.91 -5.71
C SER A 71 13.56 -5.09 -4.74
N PRO A 72 13.62 -6.33 -5.24
CA PRO A 72 13.51 -7.56 -4.45
C PRO A 72 14.53 -7.66 -3.30
N LYS A 73 15.70 -7.04 -3.46
CA LYS A 73 16.79 -7.05 -2.48
C LYS A 73 16.50 -6.24 -1.21
N MET A 74 15.53 -5.33 -1.27
CA MET A 74 15.11 -4.54 -0.10
C MET A 74 14.05 -5.25 0.75
N PHE A 75 13.52 -6.39 0.27
CA PHE A 75 12.61 -7.20 1.04
C PHE A 75 13.35 -7.98 2.12
N PRO A 76 12.92 -7.90 3.39
CA PRO A 76 13.54 -8.65 4.47
C PRO A 76 13.51 -10.16 4.13
N PRO A 77 14.60 -10.91 4.40
CA PRO A 77 14.71 -12.33 4.07
C PRO A 77 13.52 -13.19 4.53
N GLU A 78 12.95 -12.86 5.68
CA GLU A 78 11.78 -13.51 6.29
C GLU A 78 10.53 -13.45 5.42
N PHE A 79 10.38 -12.43 4.57
CA PHE A 79 9.25 -12.30 3.64
C PHE A 79 9.56 -12.86 2.23
N ARG A 80 10.78 -13.37 2.00
CA ARG A 80 11.16 -13.93 0.67
C ARG A 80 10.48 -15.27 0.34
N GLN A 81 9.96 -15.99 1.33
CA GLN A 81 9.11 -17.15 1.05
C GLN A 81 7.77 -16.73 0.44
N GLU A 82 7.22 -15.60 0.89
CA GLU A 82 6.01 -14.99 0.32
C GLU A 82 6.29 -14.25 -1.00
N ALA A 83 7.54 -13.87 -1.25
CA ALA A 83 7.97 -13.23 -2.49
C ALA A 83 7.73 -14.04 -3.78
N ARG A 84 7.45 -15.35 -3.67
CA ARG A 84 7.06 -16.19 -4.81
C ARG A 84 5.68 -15.82 -5.39
N THR A 85 4.84 -15.12 -4.62
CA THR A 85 3.52 -14.65 -5.04
C THR A 85 3.47 -13.13 -5.10
N ILE A 86 4.61 -12.48 -5.31
CA ILE A 86 4.68 -11.02 -5.39
C ILE A 86 4.89 -10.59 -6.83
N SER A 87 3.87 -9.98 -7.40
CA SER A 87 3.88 -9.40 -8.74
C SER A 87 3.19 -8.03 -8.78
N LEU A 88 3.44 -7.26 -9.84
CA LEU A 88 2.66 -6.05 -10.13
C LEU A 88 1.19 -6.36 -10.41
N GLU A 89 0.89 -7.56 -10.91
CA GLU A 89 -0.49 -8.01 -11.11
C GLU A 89 -1.22 -8.20 -9.78
N ASP A 90 -0.56 -8.81 -8.80
CA ASP A 90 -1.10 -8.91 -7.44
C ASP A 90 -1.24 -7.53 -6.80
N ALA A 91 -0.30 -6.60 -7.03
CA ALA A 91 -0.41 -5.22 -6.55
C ALA A 91 -1.68 -4.54 -7.08
N ARG A 92 -2.01 -4.73 -8.36
CA ARG A 92 -3.26 -4.23 -8.98
C ARG A 92 -4.49 -4.87 -8.36
N MET A 93 -4.48 -6.20 -8.19
CA MET A 93 -5.57 -6.93 -7.55
C MET A 93 -5.84 -6.40 -6.13
N TYR A 94 -4.79 -6.18 -5.33
CA TYR A 94 -4.95 -5.62 -3.98
C TYR A 94 -5.44 -4.17 -4.01
N TYR A 95 -4.99 -3.36 -4.97
CA TYR A 95 -5.50 -2.00 -5.16
C TYR A 95 -7.00 -1.99 -5.47
N ASP A 96 -7.45 -2.86 -6.38
CA ASP A 96 -8.87 -2.99 -6.72
C ASP A 96 -9.70 -3.48 -5.53
N MET A 97 -9.16 -4.40 -4.73
CA MET A 97 -9.82 -4.87 -3.51
C MET A 97 -9.96 -3.76 -2.47
N ILE A 98 -8.91 -2.94 -2.27
CA ILE A 98 -8.96 -1.75 -1.42
C ILE A 98 -10.04 -0.79 -1.94
N LEU A 99 -10.07 -0.49 -3.24
CA LEU A 99 -11.10 0.36 -3.81
C LEU A 99 -12.51 -0.19 -3.57
N GLN A 100 -12.73 -1.50 -3.70
CA GLN A 100 -14.04 -2.11 -3.46
C GLN A 100 -14.47 -2.07 -1.99
N GLU A 101 -13.53 -2.26 -1.06
CA GLU A 101 -13.79 -2.19 0.37
C GLU A 101 -14.17 -0.76 0.80
N PHE A 102 -13.46 0.24 0.30
CA PHE A 102 -13.61 1.63 0.76
C PHE A 102 -14.48 2.51 -0.14
N SER A 103 -14.90 2.06 -1.33
CA SER A 103 -15.92 2.75 -2.14
C SER A 103 -17.35 2.45 -1.69
N ARG A 104 -17.53 1.52 -0.75
CA ARG A 104 -18.85 1.13 -0.20
C ARG A 104 -19.24 1.87 1.06
N GLU A 105 -18.32 2.62 1.68
CA GLU A 105 -18.59 3.54 2.80
C GLU A 105 -18.99 4.94 2.30
#